data_AF-A0A8S3JBC5-F1
#
_entry.id   AF-A0A8S3JBC5-F1
#
_cell.length_a   1.000
_cell.length_b   1.000
_cell.length_c   1.000
_cell.angle_alpha   90.00
_cell.angle_beta   90.00
_cell.angle_gamma   90.00
#
_symmetry.space_group_name_H-M   'P 1'
#
loop_
_entity.id
_entity.type
_entity.pdbx_description
1 polymer ?
#
loop_
_entity_poly.entity_id
_entity_poly.type
_entity_poly.pdbx_seq_one_letter_code
_entity_poly.pdbx_strand_id
1 'polypeptide(L)'
;MISVQLVHNMNGKEIYGNYCIASSFQIDDDLLKRRILGRLIHKPSGRTYHEEFHPPKQPMKDDVTGETLERRSDDTNETLNARLNTYHSQTKPL
;
A
#
# COMPACT_ATOMS: atom_id res chain seq x y z
N MET A 1 20.10 25.79 2.31
CA MET A 1 19.48 27.11 2.13
C MET A 1 18.55 27.02 0.94
N ILE A 2 17.26 26.77 1.17
CA ILE A 2 16.27 26.74 0.07
C ILE A 2 15.53 28.07 0.17
N SER A 3 15.76 28.95 -0.80
CA SER A 3 15.06 30.22 -0.94
C SER A 3 13.56 29.98 -1.06
N VAL A 4 12.79 30.58 -0.15
CA VAL A 4 11.33 30.68 -0.22
C VAL A 4 11.02 31.92 -1.06
N GLN A 5 10.45 31.74 -2.25
CA GLN A 5 9.97 32.86 -3.06
C GLN A 5 8.60 33.30 -2.51
N LEU A 6 8.56 34.52 -1.97
CA LEU A 6 7.36 35.16 -1.42
C LEU A 6 6.38 35.50 -2.56
N VAL A 7 5.15 34.97 -2.52
CA VAL A 7 4.08 35.40 -3.43
C VAL A 7 3.03 36.15 -2.62
N HIS A 8 2.95 37.47 -2.82
CA HIS A 8 1.94 38.32 -2.18
C HIS A 8 0.58 38.12 -2.86
N ASN A 9 -0.48 37.87 -2.08
CA ASN A 9 -1.87 38.00 -2.52
C ASN A 9 -2.44 39.33 -1.97
N MET A 10 -3.25 40.02 -2.78
CA MET A 10 -3.75 41.40 -2.61
C MET A 10 -4.76 41.63 -1.46
N ASN A 11 -4.76 40.80 -0.41
CA ASN A 11 -5.66 40.96 0.74
C ASN A 11 -4.96 40.93 2.10
N GLY A 12 -3.62 41.13 2.14
CA GLY A 12 -2.89 41.42 3.38
C GLY A 12 -2.94 40.31 4.45
N LYS A 13 -3.35 39.09 4.09
CA LYS A 13 -3.43 37.96 5.01
C LYS A 13 -2.39 36.93 4.62
N GLU A 14 -1.33 36.84 5.43
CA GLU A 14 -0.36 35.76 5.35
C GLU A 14 -1.08 34.42 5.55
N ILE A 15 -1.13 33.59 4.51
CA ILE A 15 -1.63 32.22 4.59
C ILE A 15 -0.49 31.28 4.26
N TYR A 16 0.16 30.76 5.31
CA TYR A 16 1.08 29.62 5.22
C TYR A 16 0.24 28.35 5.08
N GLY A 17 -0.31 28.13 3.89
CA GLY A 17 -1.08 26.92 3.57
C GLY A 17 -0.14 25.78 3.21
N ASN A 18 -0.05 24.76 4.09
CA ASN A 18 0.54 23.48 3.72
C ASN A 18 -0.38 22.81 2.70
N TYR A 19 -0.07 22.91 1.40
CA TYR A 19 -0.80 22.20 0.36
C TYR A 19 -0.40 20.72 0.38
N CYS A 20 -1.22 19.89 1.03
CA CYS A 20 -1.15 18.44 0.90
C CYS A 20 -1.75 18.06 -0.46
N ILE A 21 -0.92 17.69 -1.43
CA ILE A 21 -1.40 17.15 -2.71
C ILE A 21 -1.90 15.73 -2.44
N ALA A 22 -3.22 15.55 -2.42
CA ALA A 22 -3.84 14.24 -2.35
C ALA A 22 -3.90 13.62 -3.75
N SER A 23 -2.93 12.76 -4.09
CA SER A 23 -2.99 11.95 -5.31
C SER A 23 -3.93 10.77 -5.08
N SER A 24 -5.10 10.76 -5.72
CA SER A 24 -5.98 9.60 -5.72
C SER A 24 -5.51 8.60 -6.78
N PHE A 25 -5.20 7.37 -6.35
CA PHE A 25 -4.78 6.31 -7.26
C PHE A 25 -5.97 5.37 -7.49
N GLN A 26 -6.46 5.33 -8.73
CA GLN A 26 -7.54 4.42 -9.12
C GLN A 26 -6.93 3.06 -9.46
N ILE A 27 -7.10 2.09 -8.56
CA ILE A 27 -6.64 0.71 -8.74
C ILE A 27 -7.87 -0.17 -8.76
N ASP A 28 -7.86 -1.14 -9.67
CA ASP A 28 -8.86 -2.20 -9.70
C ASP A 28 -8.81 -3.04 -8.41
N ASP A 29 -9.97 -3.26 -7.78
CA ASP A 29 -10.07 -3.99 -6.51
C ASP A 29 -9.57 -5.44 -6.64
N ASP A 30 -9.72 -6.08 -7.80
CA ASP A 30 -9.21 -7.43 -8.05
C ASP A 30 -7.69 -7.47 -8.25
N LEU A 31 -7.11 -6.39 -8.79
CA LEU A 31 -5.65 -6.22 -8.78
C LEU A 31 -5.12 -6.01 -7.35
N LEU A 32 -5.83 -5.24 -6.53
CA LEU A 32 -5.46 -5.03 -5.13
C LEU A 32 -5.54 -6.33 -4.33
N LYS A 33 -6.60 -7.14 -4.55
CA LYS A 33 -6.75 -8.47 -3.96
C LYS A 33 -5.59 -9.39 -4.29
N ARG A 34 -5.25 -9.52 -5.57
CA ARG A 34 -4.12 -10.36 -6.00
C ARG A 34 -2.81 -9.94 -5.33
N ARG A 35 -2.55 -8.64 -5.26
CA ARG A 35 -1.35 -8.08 -4.63
C ARG A 35 -1.25 -8.38 -3.13
N ILE A 36 -2.36 -8.34 -2.41
CA ILE A 36 -2.37 -8.53 -0.95
C ILE A 36 -2.33 -10.02 -0.60
N LEU A 37 -3.15 -10.84 -1.28
CA LEU A 37 -3.29 -12.26 -0.99
C LEU A 37 -2.06 -13.08 -1.41
N GLY A 38 -1.32 -12.64 -2.42
CA GLY A 38 -0.14 -13.35 -2.93
C GLY A 38 1.13 -13.14 -2.13
N ARG A 39 1.09 -12.41 -1.00
CA ARG A 39 2.28 -12.08 -0.21
C ARG A 39 2.72 -13.26 0.66
N LEU A 40 3.97 -13.66 0.47
CA LEU A 40 4.66 -14.71 1.22
C LEU A 40 5.78 -14.09 2.06
N ILE A 41 5.97 -14.56 3.28
CA ILE A 41 6.98 -14.03 4.20
C ILE A 41 7.79 -15.18 4.79
N HIS A 42 9.10 -14.96 4.86
CA HIS A 42 10.01 -15.82 5.60
C HIS A 42 10.26 -15.22 6.99
N LYS A 43 9.50 -15.66 8.00
CA LYS A 43 9.55 -15.16 9.39
C LYS A 43 10.96 -14.90 9.95
N PRO A 44 11.92 -15.84 9.87
CA PRO A 44 13.21 -15.66 10.54
C PRO A 44 14.14 -14.68 9.81
N SER A 45 13.98 -14.49 8.49
CA SER A 45 14.83 -13.56 7.72
C SER A 45 14.17 -12.21 7.43
N GLY A 46 12.84 -12.12 7.53
CA GLY A 46 12.05 -10.96 7.10
C GLY A 46 11.93 -10.80 5.58
N ARG A 47 12.49 -11.71 4.77
CA ARG A 47 12.32 -11.70 3.31
C ARG A 47 10.85 -11.86 2.94
N THR A 48 10.45 -11.12 1.91
CA THR A 48 9.10 -11.14 1.37
C THR A 48 9.15 -11.59 -0.09
N TYR A 49 8.24 -12.48 -0.45
CA TYR A 49 8.05 -12.98 -1.80
C TYR A 49 6.60 -12.76 -2.24
N HIS A 50 6.32 -12.93 -3.52
CA HIS A 50 4.97 -12.84 -4.03
C HIS A 50 4.69 -13.94 -5.06
N GLU A 51 3.59 -14.68 -4.90
CA GLU A 51 3.30 -15.84 -5.75
C GLU A 51 3.26 -15.55 -7.25
N GLU A 52 2.67 -14.43 -7.67
CA GLU A 52 2.63 -14.02 -9.09
C GLU A 52 3.76 -13.07 -9.50
N PHE A 53 4.00 -11.98 -8.77
CA PHE A 53 4.91 -10.92 -9.19
C PHE A 53 6.39 -11.17 -8.86
N HIS A 54 6.68 -11.99 -7.84
CA HIS A 54 8.05 -12.30 -7.43
C HIS A 54 8.09 -13.71 -6.80
N PRO A 55 7.85 -14.75 -7.62
CA PRO A 55 7.75 -16.11 -7.10
C PRO A 55 9.10 -16.58 -6.57
N PRO A 56 9.12 -17.36 -5.48
CA PRO A 56 10.33 -18.06 -5.06
C PRO A 56 10.72 -19.11 -6.10
N LYS A 57 12.00 -19.50 -6.13
CA LYS A 57 12.51 -20.55 -7.02
C LYS A 57 11.83 -21.89 -6.75
N GLN A 58 11.49 -22.16 -5.49
CA GLN A 58 10.68 -23.31 -5.10
C GLN A 58 9.40 -22.85 -4.40
N PRO A 59 8.23 -23.43 -4.75
CA PRO A 59 6.97 -23.02 -4.15
C PRO A 59 7.01 -23.22 -2.64
N MET A 60 6.57 -22.19 -1.90
CA MET A 60 6.52 -22.16 -0.44
C MET A 60 7.88 -22.36 0.26
N LYS A 61 9.00 -22.11 -0.41
CA LYS A 61 10.33 -22.21 0.19
C LYS A 61 11.17 -20.97 -0.06
N ASP A 62 11.96 -20.61 0.94
CA ASP A 62 12.92 -19.53 0.85
C ASP A 62 14.09 -19.92 -0.05
N ASP A 63 14.54 -18.99 -0.90
CA ASP A 63 15.58 -19.25 -1.90
C ASP A 63 16.99 -19.40 -1.31
N VAL A 64 17.21 -18.93 -0.08
CA VAL A 64 18.53 -18.90 0.56
C VAL A 64 18.65 -19.97 1.63
N THR A 65 17.65 -20.09 2.51
CA THR A 65 17.68 -21.07 3.61
C THR A 65 16.95 -22.37 3.28
N GLY A 66 16.06 -22.37 2.27
CA GLY A 66 15.24 -23.53 1.93
C GLY A 66 14.11 -23.81 2.93
N GLU A 67 13.92 -22.94 3.91
CA GLU A 67 12.86 -23.02 4.92
C GLU A 67 11.49 -22.65 4.36
N THR A 68 10.43 -23.04 5.07
CA THR A 68 9.05 -22.83 4.63
C THR A 68 8.66 -21.35 4.70
N LEU A 69 8.07 -20.84 3.62
CA LEU A 69 7.41 -19.54 3.58
C LEU A 69 6.00 -19.64 4.13
N GLU A 70 5.55 -18.58 4.79
CA GLU A 70 4.19 -18.49 5.31
C GLU A 70 3.47 -17.28 4.72
N ARG A 71 2.14 -17.41 4.56
CA ARG A 71 1.28 -16.26 4.30
C ARG A 71 0.91 -15.63 5.63
N ARG A 72 0.73 -14.31 5.64
CA ARG A 72 0.23 -13.62 6.82
C ARG A 72 -1.23 -14.01 7.06
N SER A 73 -1.58 -14.22 8.32
CA SER A 73 -2.93 -14.61 8.74
C SER A 73 -3.98 -13.52 8.48
N ASP A 74 -3.59 -12.25 8.35
CA ASP A 74 -4.49 -11.13 8.06
C ASP A 74 -4.75 -10.91 6.55
N ASP A 75 -4.03 -11.58 5.66
CA ASP A 75 -4.23 -11.51 4.20
C ASP A 75 -5.37 -12.46 3.79
N THR A 76 -6.58 -12.22 4.31
CA THR A 76 -7.80 -12.96 3.92
C THR A 76 -8.68 -12.13 3.00
N ASN A 77 -9.37 -12.80 2.08
CA ASN A 77 -10.29 -12.15 1.17
C ASN A 77 -11.39 -11.38 1.92
N GLU A 78 -11.89 -11.95 3.03
CA GLU A 78 -12.91 -11.33 3.87
C GLU A 78 -12.42 -10.02 4.52
N THR A 79 -11.23 -10.04 5.12
CA THR A 79 -10.63 -8.85 5.75
C THR A 79 -10.39 -7.74 4.71
N LEU A 80 -9.95 -8.11 3.51
CA LEU A 80 -9.71 -7.15 2.45
C LEU A 80 -11.02 -6.55 1.91
N ASN A 81 -12.05 -7.36 1.68
CA ASN A 81 -13.36 -6.88 1.26
C ASN A 81 -13.98 -5.95 2.30
N ALA A 82 -13.86 -6.26 3.59
CA ALA A 82 -14.33 -5.38 4.67
C ALA A 82 -13.61 -4.01 4.64
N ARG A 83 -12.29 -4.00 4.41
CA ARG A 83 -11.50 -2.76 4.28
C ARG A 83 -11.88 -1.96 3.04
N LEU A 84 -12.05 -2.62 1.89
CA LEU A 84 -12.49 -1.98 0.65
C LEU A 84 -13.89 -1.37 0.78
N ASN A 85 -14.84 -2.11 1.36
CA ASN A 85 -16.18 -1.61 1.62
C ASN A 85 -16.17 -0.40 2.55
N THR A 86 -15.33 -0.43 3.60
CA THR A 86 -15.15 0.68 4.52
C THR A 86 -14.56 1.89 3.80
N TYR A 87 -13.54 1.70 2.96
CA TYR A 87 -12.95 2.76 2.13
C TYR A 87 -14.02 3.37 1.22
N HIS A 88 -14.69 2.58 0.39
CA HIS A 88 -15.76 3.05 -0.51
C HIS A 88 -16.91 3.76 0.22
N SER A 89 -17.22 3.36 1.45
CA SER A 89 -18.22 4.02 2.28
C SER A 89 -17.75 5.38 2.80
N GLN A 90 -16.49 5.49 3.23
CA GLN A 90 -15.91 6.72 3.81
C GLN A 90 -15.42 7.73 2.77
N THR A 91 -15.04 7.28 1.58
CA THR A 91 -14.53 8.16 0.50
C THR A 91 -15.57 8.49 -0.56
N LYS A 92 -16.80 7.98 -0.46
CA LYS A 92 -17.91 8.50 -1.26
C LYS A 92 -18.20 9.95 -0.84
N PRO A 93 -18.28 10.90 -1.78
CA PRO A 93 -18.50 12.29 -1.44
C PRO A 93 -19.89 12.44 -0.81
N LEU A 94 -19.96 13.25 0.26
CA LEU A 94 -21.18 13.94 0.65
C LEU A 94 -21.58 14.93 -0.46
#